data_AF-A0A2K0XXM6-F1
#
_entry.id   AF-A0A2K0XXM6-F1
#
_cell.length_a   1.000
_cell.length_b   1.000
_cell.length_c   1.000
_cell.angle_alpha   90.00
_cell.angle_beta   90.00
_cell.angle_gamma   90.00
#
_symmetry.space_group_name_H-M   'P 1'
#
loop_
_entity.id
_entity.type
_entity.pdbx_description
1 polymer ?
#
loop_
_entity_poly.entity_id
_entity_poly.type
_entity_poly.pdbx_seq_one_letter_code
_entity_poly.pdbx_strand_id
1 'polypeptide(L)'
;MAKIRKISIPVSMDALNRLNYDVCESGDLLEMIIEESEFDSLLKTGVFAEINKQLDVLVGDYEDELIFFKDFEALGKILYDFICINPNNKVLHKVYLIYEIACILKTGLLISFTPINLASA
;
A
#
# COMPACT_ATOMS: atom_id res chain seq x y z
N MET A 1 12.69 7.73 15.61
CA MET A 1 13.22 7.14 14.37
C MET A 1 12.29 7.54 13.25
N ALA A 2 12.80 8.04 12.13
CA ALA A 2 11.97 8.24 10.95
C ALA A 2 11.58 6.85 10.40
N LYS A 3 10.35 6.68 9.91
CA LYS A 3 9.89 5.45 9.25
C LYS A 3 9.65 5.75 7.78
N ILE A 4 10.17 4.91 6.90
CA ILE A 4 9.76 4.90 5.49
C ILE A 4 8.47 4.08 5.43
N ARG A 5 7.43 4.71 4.91
CA ARG A 5 6.19 4.02 4.58
C ARG A 5 6.20 3.86 3.07
N LYS A 6 5.87 2.67 2.59
CA LYS A 6 5.83 2.43 1.15
C LYS A 6 4.69 1.50 0.79
N ILE A 7 4.12 1.75 -0.38
CA ILE A 7 3.23 0.79 -1.05
C ILE A 7 4.02 0.18 -2.20
N SER A 8 4.06 -1.15 -2.25
CA SER A 8 4.81 -1.92 -3.23
C SER A 8 3.87 -2.82 -4.03
N ILE A 9 4.08 -2.89 -5.33
CA ILE A 9 3.33 -3.76 -6.25
C ILE A 9 4.30 -4.76 -6.85
N PRO A 10 4.11 -6.08 -6.65
CA PRO A 10 4.88 -7.08 -7.39
C PRO A 10 4.55 -7.00 -8.88
N VAL A 11 5.56 -6.91 -9.73
CA VAL A 11 5.38 -6.72 -11.18
C VAL A 11 4.90 -7.97 -11.92
N SER A 12 4.93 -9.13 -11.26
CA SER A 12 4.51 -10.42 -11.79
C SER A 12 4.16 -11.40 -10.67
N MET A 13 3.54 -12.53 -11.02
CA MET A 13 3.28 -13.61 -10.06
C MET A 13 4.57 -14.22 -9.51
N ASP A 14 5.65 -14.25 -10.29
CA ASP A 14 6.95 -14.71 -9.81
C ASP A 14 7.54 -13.74 -8.80
N ALA A 15 7.41 -12.43 -9.02
CA ALA A 15 7.79 -11.41 -8.06
C ALA A 15 6.95 -11.51 -6.77
N LEU A 16 5.64 -11.77 -6.88
CA LEU A 16 4.76 -11.99 -5.74
C LEU A 16 5.18 -13.25 -4.95
N ASN A 17 5.54 -14.33 -5.64
CA ASN A 17 6.05 -15.54 -5.00
C ASN A 17 7.36 -15.26 -4.27
N ARG A 18 8.32 -14.58 -4.91
CA ARG A 18 9.58 -14.18 -4.27
C ARG A 18 9.35 -13.29 -3.05
N LEU A 19 8.38 -12.38 -3.12
CA LEU A 19 7.98 -11.53 -1.99
C LEU A 19 7.49 -12.37 -0.80
N ASN A 20 6.62 -13.36 -1.03
CA ASN A 20 6.12 -14.25 0.03
C ASN A 20 7.23 -15.05 0.74
N TYR A 21 8.39 -15.21 0.10
CA TYR A 21 9.55 -15.93 0.66
C TYR A 21 10.71 -15.01 1.04
N ASP A 22 10.52 -13.68 1.01
CA ASP A 22 11.56 -12.68 1.31
C ASP A 22 12.85 -12.83 0.47
N VAL A 23 12.68 -13.15 -0.82
CA VAL A 23 13.78 -13.34 -1.79
C VAL A 23 13.60 -12.47 -3.04
N CYS A 24 13.01 -11.29 -2.89
CA CYS A 24 12.83 -10.34 -3.98
C CYS A 24 14.16 -9.89 -4.59
N GLU A 25 14.16 -9.75 -5.92
CA GLU A 25 15.27 -9.22 -6.71
C GLU A 25 15.01 -7.76 -7.13
N SER A 26 16.06 -7.07 -7.56
CA SER A 26 15.93 -5.72 -8.08
C SER A 26 15.00 -5.70 -9.29
N GLY A 27 13.93 -4.90 -9.22
CA GLY A 27 12.92 -4.80 -10.27
C GLY A 27 11.66 -5.64 -10.04
N ASP A 28 11.61 -6.45 -8.98
CA ASP A 28 10.41 -7.21 -8.62
C ASP A 28 9.25 -6.34 -8.15
N LEU A 29 9.56 -5.20 -7.53
CA LEU A 29 8.59 -4.32 -6.90
C LEU A 29 8.60 -2.96 -7.57
N LEU A 30 7.40 -2.45 -7.90
CA LEU A 30 7.18 -1.03 -8.11
C LEU A 30 6.81 -0.41 -6.77
N GLU A 31 7.60 0.56 -6.31
CA GLU A 31 7.47 1.14 -4.98
C GLU A 31 7.08 2.62 -5.05
N MET A 32 6.17 3.02 -4.16
CA MET A 32 5.90 4.42 -3.85
C MET A 32 6.18 4.66 -2.38
N ILE A 33 7.05 5.64 -2.12
CA ILE A 33 7.29 6.15 -0.78
C ILE A 33 6.13 7.09 -0.41
N ILE A 34 5.59 6.89 0.79
CA ILE A 34 4.61 7.77 1.43
C ILE A 34 5.36 8.54 2.52
N GLU A 35 5.45 9.85 2.35
CA GLU A 35 6.06 10.71 3.35
C GLU A 35 5.19 10.78 4.62
N GLU A 36 5.77 11.19 5.75
CA GLU A 36 5.05 11.30 7.03
C GLU A 36 3.81 12.21 6.91
N SER A 37 3.94 13.35 6.23
CA SER A 37 2.82 14.27 6.01
C SER A 37 1.70 13.68 5.13
N GLU A 38 2.06 12.84 4.16
CA GLU A 38 1.12 12.15 3.29
C GLU A 38 0.39 11.03 4.02
N PHE A 39 1.12 10.28 4.86
CA PHE A 39 0.56 9.26 5.71
C PHE A 39 -0.42 9.84 6.73
N ASP A 40 -0.04 10.94 7.40
CA ASP A 40 -0.93 11.66 8.31
C ASP A 40 -2.20 12.13 7.60
N SER A 41 -2.07 12.57 6.34
CA SER A 41 -3.20 12.96 5.51
C SER A 41 -4.12 11.77 5.19
N LEU A 42 -3.57 10.57 4.95
CA LEU A 42 -4.37 9.35 4.75
C LEU A 42 -5.02 8.90 6.06
N LEU A 43 -4.27 8.86 7.15
CA LEU A 43 -4.73 8.43 8.47
C LEU A 43 -5.93 9.26 8.94
N LYS A 44 -5.89 10.58 8.75
CA LYS A 44 -6.99 11.50 9.10
C LYS A 44 -8.27 11.25 8.33
N THR A 45 -8.21 10.63 7.15
CA THR A 45 -9.43 10.27 6.41
C THR A 45 -10.15 9.09 7.06
N GLY A 46 -9.41 8.18 7.70
CA GLY A 46 -9.92 6.89 8.20
C GLY A 46 -9.87 5.75 7.17
N VAL A 47 -9.24 5.95 6.00
CA VAL A 47 -9.22 4.96 4.91
C VAL A 47 -8.65 3.60 5.34
N PHE A 48 -7.56 3.60 6.12
CA PHE A 48 -6.95 2.36 6.62
C PHE A 48 -7.86 1.61 7.59
N ALA A 49 -8.64 2.33 8.41
CA ALA A 49 -9.60 1.69 9.31
C ALA A 49 -10.72 0.98 8.53
N GLU A 50 -11.19 1.60 7.43
CA GLU A 50 -12.21 0.97 6.59
C GLU A 50 -11.64 -0.22 5.79
N ILE A 51 -10.42 -0.10 5.26
CA ILE A 51 -9.70 -1.21 4.61
C ILE A 51 -9.57 -2.40 5.57
N ASN A 52 -9.05 -2.17 6.78
CA ASN A 52 -8.86 -3.23 7.78
C ASN A 52 -10.17 -3.92 8.13
N LYS A 53 -11.24 -3.13 8.32
CA LYS A 53 -12.56 -3.64 8.67
C LYS A 53 -13.21 -4.44 7.56
N GLN A 54 -13.11 -4.00 6.30
CA GLN A 54 -13.81 -4.65 5.18
C GLN A 54 -13.03 -5.82 4.58
N LEU A 55 -11.70 -5.77 4.60
CA LEU A 55 -10.85 -6.79 3.96
C LEU A 55 -10.25 -7.78 4.96
N ASP A 56 -10.50 -7.62 6.27
CA ASP A 56 -9.92 -8.45 7.34
C ASP A 56 -8.38 -8.45 7.31
N VAL A 57 -7.81 -7.25 7.13
CA VAL A 57 -6.37 -6.99 7.07
C VAL A 57 -5.92 -6.06 8.21
N LEU A 58 -4.62 -5.99 8.47
CA LEU A 58 -4.05 -5.22 9.57
C LEU A 58 -3.08 -4.14 9.10
N VAL A 59 -3.51 -3.32 8.14
CA VAL A 59 -2.72 -2.16 7.68
C VAL A 59 -2.49 -1.21 8.85
N GLY A 60 -1.23 -1.02 9.23
CA GLY A 60 -0.85 -0.14 10.33
C GLY A 60 0.66 0.00 10.49
N ASP A 61 1.08 0.92 11.36
CA ASP A 61 2.48 1.40 11.49
C ASP A 61 3.54 0.35 11.95
N TYR A 62 3.16 -0.92 12.11
CA TYR A 62 4.01 -1.97 12.70
C TYR A 62 4.05 -3.27 11.89
N GLU A 63 3.06 -3.54 11.05
CA GLU A 63 2.95 -4.78 10.30
C GLU A 63 2.97 -4.47 8.81
N ASP A 64 3.67 -5.30 8.04
CA ASP A 64 3.57 -5.30 6.60
C ASP A 64 2.33 -6.11 6.21
N GLU A 65 1.49 -5.56 5.34
CA GLU A 65 0.20 -6.15 5.00
C GLU A 65 0.05 -6.28 3.49
N LEU A 66 -0.32 -7.47 3.03
CA LEU A 66 -0.41 -7.79 1.61
C LEU A 66 -1.87 -8.01 1.22
N ILE A 67 -2.43 -7.06 0.47
CA ILE A 67 -3.78 -7.16 -0.08
C ILE A 67 -3.70 -7.92 -1.40
N PHE A 68 -4.40 -9.05 -1.50
CA PHE A 68 -4.39 -9.91 -2.68
C PHE A 68 -5.44 -9.49 -3.71
N PHE A 69 -5.22 -9.89 -4.97
CA PHE A 69 -6.13 -9.59 -6.09
C PHE A 69 -7.61 -9.93 -5.82
N LYS A 70 -7.90 -10.96 -5.01
CA LYS A 70 -9.27 -11.34 -4.65
C LYS A 70 -10.06 -10.22 -3.93
N ASP A 71 -9.35 -9.31 -3.26
CA ASP A 71 -9.94 -8.23 -2.45
C ASP A 71 -9.98 -6.89 -3.20
N PHE A 72 -9.51 -6.85 -4.45
CA PHE A 72 -9.34 -5.61 -5.21
C PHE A 72 -10.65 -4.92 -5.55
N GLU A 73 -11.73 -5.66 -5.82
CA GLU A 73 -13.03 -5.05 -6.07
C GLU A 73 -13.52 -4.23 -4.85
N ALA A 74 -13.39 -4.81 -3.65
CA ALA A 74 -13.75 -4.15 -2.41
C ALA A 74 -12.80 -2.99 -2.10
N LEU A 75 -11.48 -3.19 -2.25
CA LEU A 75 -10.48 -2.12 -2.08
C LEU A 75 -10.75 -0.94 -3.02
N GLY A 76 -11.03 -1.20 -4.30
CA GLY A 76 -11.32 -0.17 -5.29
C GLY A 76 -12.54 0.67 -4.92
N LYS A 77 -13.61 0.03 -4.43
CA LYS A 77 -14.79 0.73 -3.94
C LYS A 77 -14.47 1.63 -2.75
N ILE A 78 -13.74 1.12 -1.76
CA ILE A 78 -13.33 1.90 -0.58
C ILE A 78 -12.52 3.12 -1.03
N LEU A 79 -11.48 2.93 -1.85
CA LEU A 79 -10.64 4.03 -2.31
C LEU A 79 -11.45 5.08 -3.09
N TYR A 80 -12.35 4.65 -3.97
CA TYR A 80 -13.21 5.56 -4.73
C TYR A 80 -14.15 6.38 -3.82
N ASP A 81 -14.80 5.75 -2.85
CA ASP A 81 -15.68 6.42 -1.91
C ASP A 81 -14.91 7.47 -1.08
N PHE A 82 -13.69 7.13 -0.65
CA PHE A 82 -12.84 8.05 0.10
C PHE A 82 -12.32 9.22 -0.75
N ILE A 83 -12.05 9.00 -2.04
CA ILE A 83 -11.73 10.08 -2.99
C ILE A 83 -12.92 11.02 -3.15
N CYS A 84 -14.14 10.49 -3.29
CA CYS A 84 -15.35 11.31 -3.42
C CYS A 84 -15.56 12.21 -2.19
N ILE A 85 -15.29 11.69 -0.99
CA ILE A 85 -15.41 12.44 0.28
C ILE A 85 -14.24 13.43 0.46
N ASN A 86 -13.05 13.10 -0.05
CA ASN A 86 -11.83 13.88 0.13
C ASN A 86 -11.18 14.26 -1.22
N PRO A 87 -11.87 14.98 -2.11
CA PRO A 87 -11.44 15.15 -3.50
C PRO A 87 -10.10 15.87 -3.66
N ASN A 88 -9.72 16.71 -2.68
CA ASN A 88 -8.47 17.46 -2.69
C ASN A 88 -7.29 16.69 -2.07
N ASN A 89 -7.51 15.51 -1.49
CA ASN A 89 -6.44 14.71 -0.92
C ASN A 89 -5.68 13.99 -2.05
N LYS A 90 -4.61 14.61 -2.54
CA LYS A 90 -3.78 14.09 -3.63
C LYS A 90 -3.18 12.72 -3.33
N VAL A 91 -2.99 12.37 -2.06
CA VAL A 91 -2.41 11.08 -1.66
C VAL A 91 -3.39 9.94 -1.91
N LEU A 92 -4.70 10.14 -1.68
CA LEU A 92 -5.71 9.15 -2.04
C LEU A 92 -5.71 8.86 -3.54
N HIS A 93 -5.59 9.88 -4.39
CA HIS A 93 -5.48 9.71 -5.84
C HIS A 93 -4.21 8.94 -6.23
N LYS A 94 -3.08 9.20 -5.56
CA LYS A 94 -1.83 8.44 -5.74
C LYS A 94 -2.01 6.95 -5.37
N VAL A 95 -2.62 6.67 -4.21
CA VAL A 95 -2.89 5.30 -3.76
C VAL A 95 -3.83 4.59 -4.73
N TYR A 96 -4.85 5.28 -5.24
CA TYR A 96 -5.75 4.72 -6.25
C TYR A 96 -5.05 4.40 -7.58
N LEU A 97 -4.12 5.25 -8.03
CA LEU A 97 -3.32 4.96 -9.23
C LEU A 97 -2.46 3.70 -9.06
N ILE A 98 -1.86 3.51 -7.88
CA ILE A 98 -1.12 2.28 -7.56
C ILE A 98 -2.03 1.07 -7.57
N TYR A 99 -3.21 1.18 -6.94
CA TYR A 99 -4.22 0.14 -6.95
C TYR A 99 -4.61 -0.25 -8.39
N GLU A 100 -4.83 0.71 -9.28
CA GLU A 100 -5.12 0.44 -10.71
C GLU A 100 -3.98 -0.29 -11.41
N ILE A 101 -2.72 0.06 -11.12
CA ILE A 101 -1.55 -0.68 -11.63
C ILE A 101 -1.55 -2.12 -11.11
N ALA A 102 -1.82 -2.33 -9.82
CA ALA A 102 -1.91 -3.66 -9.23
C ALA A 102 -3.04 -4.48 -9.88
N CYS A 103 -4.19 -3.88 -10.18
CA CYS A 103 -5.30 -4.51 -10.90
C CYS A 103 -4.90 -4.98 -12.30
N ILE A 104 -4.12 -4.17 -13.03
CA ILE A 104 -3.62 -4.53 -14.36
C ILE A 104 -2.68 -5.75 -14.26
N LEU A 105 -1.80 -5.76 -13.26
CA LEU A 105 -0.81 -6.82 -13.06
C LEU A 105 -1.40 -8.10 -12.44
N LYS A 106 -2.54 -7.99 -11.76
CA LYS A 106 -3.26 -9.09 -11.08
C LYS A 106 -2.41 -9.84 -10.05
N THR A 107 -1.57 -9.11 -9.32
CA THR A 107 -0.66 -9.65 -8.31
C THR A 107 -1.18 -9.37 -6.90
N GLY A 108 -0.69 -8.29 -6.29
CA GLY A 108 -1.01 -7.88 -4.93
C GLY A 108 -0.53 -6.46 -4.66
N LEU A 109 -0.93 -5.92 -3.51
CA LEU A 109 -0.54 -4.60 -3.05
C LEU A 109 -0.01 -4.74 -1.62
N LEU A 110 1.30 -4.56 -1.45
CA LEU A 110 1.96 -4.61 -0.15
C LEU A 110 1.99 -3.20 0.44
N ILE A 111 1.46 -3.03 1.64
CA ILE A 111 1.62 -1.81 2.43
C ILE A 111 2.63 -2.14 3.53
N SER A 112 3.76 -1.44 3.54
CA SER A 112 4.86 -1.74 4.46
C SER A 112 5.38 -0.50 5.19
N PHE A 113 5.82 -0.72 6.42
CA PHE A 113 6.24 0.32 7.36
C PHE A 113 7.64 0.02 7.87
N THR A 114 8.64 0.33 7.05
CA THR A 114 10.04 0.04 7.38
C THR A 114 10.64 1.16 8.25
N PRO A 115 11.12 0.87 9.47
CA PRO A 115 11.88 1.85 10.24
C PRO A 115 13.19 2.21 9.53
N ILE A 116 13.49 3.51 9.39
CA ILE A 116 14.82 3.95 8.97
C ILE A 116 15.74 3.77 10.17
N ASN A 117 16.61 2.77 10.10
CA ASN A 117 17.72 2.68 11.02
C ASN A 117 18.81 3.65 10.51
N LEU A 118 18.92 4.83 11.12
CA LEU A 118 19.98 5.81 10.81
C LEU A 118 21.39 5.33 11.26
N ALA A 119 21.56 4.05 11.59
CA ALA A 119 22.83 3.44 11.96
C ALA A 119 23.54 2.86 10.72
N SER A 120 23.87 3.72 9.76
CA SER A 120 24.97 3.53 8.78
C SER A 120 24.94 4.70 7.78
N ALA A 121 25.42 5.85 8.23
CA ALA A 121 26.02 6.88 7.39
C ALA A 121 27.45 7.11 7.89
#